data_AF-A0A0Q4Z1C0-F1
#
_entry.id   AF-A0A0Q4Z1C0-F1
#
_cell.length_a   1.000
_cell.length_b   1.000
_cell.length_c   1.000
_cell.angle_alpha   90.00
_cell.angle_beta   90.00
_cell.angle_gamma   90.00
#
_symmetry.space_group_name_H-M   'P 1'
#
loop_
_entity.id
_entity.type
_entity.pdbx_description
1 polymer ?
#
loop_
_entity_poly.entity_id
_entity_poly.type
_entity_poly.pdbx_seq_one_letter_code
_entity_poly.pdbx_strand_id
1 'polypeptide(L)' 'MCDADPCRRALTPVEEARLFAIDALRAARAAMAAPGVPAGEAMLAVFTVLAAAALFPELVTDPPAGG' A
#
# COMPACT_ATOMS: atom_id res chain seq x y z
N MET A 1 11.60 1.42 -27.98
CA MET A 1 10.70 0.39 -27.43
C MET A 1 11.56 -0.50 -26.56
N CYS A 2 11.43 -0.43 -25.23
CA CYS A 2 12.10 -1.38 -24.35
C CYS A 2 11.33 -2.69 -24.48
N ASP A 3 11.96 -3.69 -25.08
CA ASP A 3 11.45 -5.06 -25.08
C ASP A 3 11.12 -5.45 -23.64
N ALA A 4 9.88 -5.85 -23.40
CA ALA A 4 9.52 -6.53 -22.17
C ALA A 4 10.36 -7.82 -22.13
N ASP A 5 11.15 -7.97 -21.07
CA ASP A 5 11.94 -9.19 -20.84
C ASP A 5 11.03 -10.41 -21.00
N PRO A 6 11.28 -11.30 -22.00
CA PRO A 6 10.38 -12.41 -22.32
C PRO A 6 10.28 -13.44 -21.18
N CYS A 7 11.15 -13.33 -20.16
CA CYS A 7 11.10 -14.13 -18.94
C CYS A 7 10.24 -13.51 -17.82
N ARG A 8 9.75 -12.28 -17.98
CA ARG A 8 8.96 -11.61 -16.95
C ARG A 8 7.52 -12.12 -16.98
N ARG A 9 7.19 -12.99 -16.03
CA ARG A 9 5.80 -13.42 -15.78
C ARG A 9 4.90 -12.20 -15.61
N ALA A 10 3.79 -12.16 -16.35
CA ALA A 10 2.72 -11.19 -16.13
C ALA A 10 2.09 -11.41 -14.75
N LEU A 11 1.86 -10.31 -14.04
CA LEU A 11 1.16 -10.35 -12.76
C LEU A 11 -0.33 -10.59 -12.99
N THR A 12 -0.94 -11.30 -12.06
CA THR A 12 -2.40 -11.39 -12.00
C THR A 12 -2.97 -10.06 -11.50
N PRO A 13 -4.24 -9.73 -11.82
CA PRO A 13 -4.87 -8.51 -11.33
C PRO A 13 -4.83 -8.36 -9.80
N VAL A 14 -4.86 -9.48 -9.07
CA VAL A 14 -4.76 -9.49 -7.60
C VAL A 14 -3.34 -9.14 -7.15
N GLU A 15 -2.31 -9.67 -7.80
CA GLU A 15 -0.92 -9.34 -7.51
C GLU A 15 -0.62 -7.85 -7.81
N GLU A 16 -1.15 -7.31 -8.90
CA GLU A 16 -1.05 -5.89 -9.24
C GLU A 16 -1.77 -5.00 -8.22
N ALA A 17 -3.01 -5.35 -7.86
CA ALA A 17 -3.78 -4.63 -6.84
C ALA A 17 -3.08 -4.64 -5.47
N ARG A 18 -2.43 -5.75 -5.12
CA ARG A 18 -1.65 -5.87 -3.89
C ARG A 18 -0.42 -4.95 -3.90
N LEU A 19 0.31 -4.88 -5.00
CA LEU A 19 1.43 -3.94 -5.14
C LEU A 19 0.96 -2.48 -5.02
N PHE A 20 -0.16 -2.16 -5.69
CA PHE A 20 -0.78 -0.84 -5.56
C PHE A 20 -1.14 -0.52 -4.10
N ALA A 21 -1.75 -1.45 -3.39
CA ALA A 21 -2.10 -1.27 -1.97
C ALA A 21 -0.87 -1.06 -1.07
N ILE A 22 0.24 -1.75 -1.35
CA ILE A 22 1.52 -1.55 -0.64
C ILE A 22 2.02 -0.11 -0.82
N ASP A 23 2.04 0.38 -2.06
CA ASP A 23 2.54 1.73 -2.33
C ASP A 23 1.60 2.81 -1.79
N ALA A 24 0.28 2.59 -1.88
CA ALA A 24 -0.71 3.47 -1.27
C ALA A 24 -0.57 3.53 0.26
N LEU A 25 -0.33 2.38 0.91
CA LEU A 25 -0.06 2.31 2.36
C LEU A 25 1.22 3.06 2.74
N ARG A 26 2.29 2.94 1.95
CA ARG A 26 3.53 3.69 2.18
C ARG A 26 3.29 5.19 2.09
N ALA A 27 2.60 5.65 1.05
CA ALA A 27 2.26 7.05 0.87
C ALA A 27 1.37 7.59 1.99
N ALA A 28 0.34 6.84 2.39
CA ALA A 28 -0.53 7.20 3.50
C ALA A 28 0.23 7.33 4.83
N ARG A 29 1.11 6.38 5.14
CA ARG A 29 1.95 6.43 6.34
C ARG A 29 2.90 7.64 6.32
N ALA A 30 3.50 7.93 5.17
CA ALA A 30 4.37 9.10 5.01
C ALA A 30 3.59 10.42 5.20
N ALA A 31 2.39 10.54 4.63
CA ALA A 31 1.53 11.71 4.80
C ALA A 31 1.13 11.92 6.27
N MET A 32 0.75 10.86 6.98
CA MET A 32 0.40 10.96 8.41
C MET A 32 1.60 11.30 9.31
N ALA A 33 2.82 10.91 8.91
CA ALA A 33 4.04 11.25 9.64
C ALA A 33 4.54 12.68 9.36
N ALA A 34 4.01 13.36 8.35
CA ALA A 34 4.45 14.68 7.94
C ALA A 34 3.99 15.77 8.95
N PRO A 35 4.90 16.65 9.40
CA PRO A 35 4.54 17.77 10.26
C PRO A 35 3.55 18.71 9.57
N GLY A 36 2.46 19.07 10.26
CA GLY A 36 1.50 20.05 9.76
C GLY A 36 0.64 19.58 8.59
N VAL A 37 0.50 18.26 8.38
CA VAL A 37 -0.37 17.70 7.35
C VAL A 37 -1.80 18.27 7.46
N PRO A 38 -2.40 18.76 6.37
CA PRO A 38 -3.78 19.24 6.38
C PRO A 38 -4.76 18.14 6.81
N ALA A 39 -5.80 18.50 7.56
CA ALA A 39 -6.78 17.53 8.08
C ALA A 39 -7.46 16.68 6.99
N GLY A 40 -7.71 17.27 5.82
CA GLY A 40 -8.28 16.54 4.68
C GLY A 40 -7.34 15.47 4.13
N GLU A 41 -6.05 15.76 4.03
CA GLU A 41 -5.03 14.81 3.57
C GLU A 41 -4.82 13.69 4.60
N ALA A 42 -4.81 14.03 5.89
CA ALA A 42 -4.76 13.04 6.97
C ALA A 42 -5.95 12.08 6.91
N MET A 43 -7.16 12.60 6.65
CA MET A 43 -8.37 11.78 6.53
C MET A 43 -8.30 10.84 5.30
N LEU A 44 -7.79 11.31 4.16
CA LEU A 44 -7.57 10.46 2.99
C LEU A 44 -6.54 9.35 3.26
N ALA A 45 -5.47 9.67 3.99
CA ALA A 45 -4.48 8.68 4.41
C ALA A 45 -5.10 7.60 5.31
N VAL A 46 -5.96 7.98 6.26
CA VAL A 46 -6.71 7.02 7.11
C VAL A 46 -7.60 6.11 6.26
N PHE A 47 -8.39 6.67 5.33
CA PHE A 47 -9.22 5.86 4.43
C PHE A 47 -8.40 4.89 3.58
N THR A 48 -7.23 5.30 3.14
CA THR A 48 -6.31 4.45 2.37
C THR A 48 -5.84 3.25 3.20
N VAL A 49 -5.49 3.47 4.47
CA VAL A 49 -5.09 2.40 5.40
C VAL A 49 -6.25 1.44 5.66
N LEU A 50 -7.47 1.95 5.88
CA LEU A 50 -8.66 1.12 6.09
C LEU A 50 -9.01 0.30 4.84
N ALA A 51 -8.93 0.89 3.66
CA ALA A 51 -9.17 0.19 2.39
C ALA A 51 -8.14 -0.93 2.18
N ALA A 52 -6.86 -0.66 2.42
CA ALA A 52 -5.82 -1.68 2.31
C ALA A 52 -5.98 -2.79 3.35
N ALA A 53 -6.39 -2.47 4.59
CA ALA A 53 -6.71 -3.47 5.61
C ALA A 53 -7.92 -4.33 5.22
N ALA A 54 -8.90 -3.77 4.53
CA ALA A 54 -10.08 -4.52 4.06
C ALA A 54 -9.75 -5.46 2.88
N LEU A 55 -8.87 -5.04 1.98
CA LEU A 55 -8.51 -5.80 0.78
C LEU A 55 -7.38 -6.81 1.03
N PHE A 56 -6.39 -6.44 1.83
CA PHE A 56 -5.18 -7.20 2.11
C PHE A 56 -4.78 -7.03 3.60
N PRO A 57 -5.53 -7.65 4.53
CA PRO A 57 -5.35 -7.44 5.97
C PRO A 57 -3.91 -7.66 6.45
N GLU A 58 -3.21 -8.61 5.82
CA GLU A 58 -1.83 -8.97 6.16
C GLU A 58 -0.81 -7.87 5.87
N LEU A 59 -1.17 -6.85 5.09
CA LEU A 59 -0.30 -5.70 4.83
C LEU A 59 -0.32 -4.66 5.96
N VAL A 60 -1.30 -4.74 6.87
CA VAL A 60 -1.49 -3.77 7.95
C VAL A 60 -1.24 -4.40 9.31
N THR A 61 -1.47 -5.70 9.47
CA THR A 61 -1.06 -6.45 10.66
C THR A 61 0.42 -6.82 10.60
N ASP A 62 1.24 -6.25 11.50
CA ASP A 62 2.53 -6.87 11.81
C ASP A 62 2.26 -8.26 12.42
N PRO A 63 2.99 -9.32 12.06
CA PRO A 63 3.01 -10.51 12.89
C PRO A 63 3.51 -10.08 14.29
N PRO A 64 2.92 -10.58 15.39
CA PRO A 64 3.48 -10.31 16.71
C PRO A 64 4.94 -10.75 16.66
N ALA A 65 5.84 -9.83 16.99
CA ALA A 65 7.26 -10.13 17.13
C ALA A 65 7.37 -11.33 18.08
N GLY A 66 7.65 -12.50 17.52
CA GLY A 66 7.87 -13.70 18.28
C GLY A 66 9.28 -13.66 18.88
N GLY A 67 9.34 -13.62 20.21
CA GLY A 67 10.47 -14.13 21.02
C GLY A 67 11.67 -13.21 21.16
#